data_AF-A0A7C0W5H9-F1
#
_entry.id   AF-A0A7C0W5H9-F1
#
_cell.length_a   1.000
_cell.length_b   1.000
_cell.length_c   1.000
_cell.angle_alpha   90.00
_cell.angle_beta   90.00
_cell.angle_gamma   90.00
#
_symmetry.space_group_name_H-M   'P 1'
#
loop_
_entity.id
_entity.type
_entity.pdbx_description
1 polymer ?
#
loop_
_entity_poly.entity_id
_entity_poly.type
_entity_poly.pdbx_seq_one_letter_code
_entity_poly.pdbx_strand_id
1 'polypeptide(L)' 'MEYSIKNKGKYIKKSESTLKCPACGNIMNRKLYDAVMPYRVEIDLCRLCGLIWFDRDELEVIEYLTEGSALDY' A
#
# COMPACT_ATOMS: atom_id res chain seq x y z
N MET A 1 10.45 -16.69 -4.64
CA MET A 1 9.64 -15.96 -3.66
C MET A 1 8.35 -15.57 -4.36
N GLU A 2 7.30 -16.36 -4.18
CA GLU A 2 5.99 -16.11 -4.79
C GLU A 2 5.31 -14.97 -4.04
N TYR A 3 5.53 -13.72 -4.47
CA TYR A 3 4.57 -12.66 -4.12
C TYR A 3 3.23 -13.12 -4.66
N SER A 4 2.35 -13.49 -3.74
CA SER A 4 1.08 -14.09 -4.06
C SER A 4 0.21 -13.07 -4.80
N ILE A 5 0.31 -13.09 -6.13
CA ILE A 5 -0.77 -12.74 -7.06
C ILE A 5 -1.87 -13.83 -6.97
N LYS A 6 -2.11 -14.35 -5.76
CA LYS A 6 -3.20 -15.26 -5.42
C LYS A 6 -4.24 -14.41 -4.72
N ASN A 7 -5.03 -13.69 -5.50
CA ASN A 7 -6.44 -13.44 -5.20
C ASN A 7 -7.15 -12.89 -6.43
N LYS A 8 -7.32 -13.76 -7.43
CA LYS A 8 -8.51 -13.70 -8.28
C LYS A 8 -9.73 -13.86 -7.34
N GLY A 9 -10.29 -12.75 -6.84
CA GLY A 9 -11.65 -12.71 -6.32
C GLY A 9 -11.91 -12.62 -4.81
N LYS A 10 -10.96 -12.25 -3.93
CA LYS A 10 -11.27 -11.90 -2.53
C LYS A 10 -10.34 -10.81 -1.98
N TYR A 11 -10.60 -9.56 -2.36
CA TYR A 11 -10.14 -8.42 -1.57
C TYR A 11 -10.88 -8.46 -0.22
N ILE A 12 -10.23 -8.99 0.82
CA ILE A 12 -10.74 -8.87 2.18
C ILE A 12 -10.53 -7.40 2.53
N LYS A 13 -11.60 -6.60 2.46
CA LYS A 13 -11.59 -5.19 2.86
C LYS A 13 -11.09 -5.14 4.31
N LYS A 14 -9.81 -4.81 4.49
CA LYS A 14 -9.24 -4.57 5.81
C LYS A 14 -10.09 -3.43 6.41
N SER A 15 -10.53 -3.61 7.66
CA SER A 15 -11.31 -2.58 8.36
C SER A 15 -10.58 -1.23 8.31
N GLU A 16 -11.32 -0.14 8.53
CA GLU A 16 -10.73 1.21 8.58
C GLU A 16 -9.45 1.23 9.43
N SER A 17 -8.50 2.08 9.03
CA SER A 17 -7.23 2.20 9.73
C SER A 17 -7.44 2.68 11.16
N THR A 18 -6.96 1.90 12.11
CA THR A 18 -6.86 2.31 13.52
C THR A 18 -5.48 2.85 13.88
N LEU A 19 -4.59 2.95 12.88
CA LEU A 19 -3.23 3.42 13.04
C LEU A 19 -3.23 4.91 13.40
N LYS A 20 -2.46 5.26 14.44
CA LYS A 20 -2.19 6.65 14.78
C LYS A 20 -0.94 7.11 14.06
N CYS A 21 -1.02 8.29 13.44
CA CYS A 21 0.11 8.94 12.80
C CYS A 21 1.23 9.15 13.83
N PRO A 22 2.45 8.66 13.59
CA PRO A 22 3.56 8.82 14.52
C PRO A 22 3.99 10.29 14.68
N ALA A 23 3.75 11.15 13.68
CA ALA A 23 4.12 12.55 13.72
C ALA A 23 3.13 13.43 14.52
N CYS A 24 1.83 13.12 14.48
CA CYS A 24 0.80 14.02 15.00
C CYS A 24 -0.39 13.33 15.70
N GLY A 25 -0.30 12.02 15.94
CA GLY A 25 -1.23 11.24 16.75
C GLY A 25 -2.62 10.97 16.14
N ASN A 26 -2.96 11.61 15.02
CA ASN A 26 -4.25 11.47 14.37
C ASN A 26 -4.42 10.14 13.66
N ILE A 27 -5.66 9.66 13.57
CA ILE A 27 -5.98 8.42 12.87
C ILE A 27 -5.67 8.57 11.37
N MET A 28 -4.90 7.61 10.87
CA MET A 28 -4.53 7.54 9.46
C MET A 28 -5.71 7.04 8.63
N ASN A 29 -5.69 7.32 7.33
CA ASN A 29 -6.74 6.89 6.41
C ASN A 29 -6.18 5.87 5.44
N ARG A 30 -6.74 4.66 5.47
CA ARG A 30 -6.41 3.62 4.49
C ARG A 30 -6.95 3.99 3.12
N LYS A 31 -6.10 3.92 2.10
CA LYS A 31 -6.44 4.19 0.70
C LYS A 31 -5.69 3.22 -0.22
N LEU A 32 -6.20 3.07 -1.45
CA LEU A 32 -5.49 2.36 -2.51
C LEU A 32 -4.63 3.35 -3.30
N TYR A 33 -3.34 3.04 -3.44
CA TYR A 33 -2.37 3.74 -4.25
C TYR A 33 -2.17 2.99 -5.57
N ASP A 34 -2.33 3.68 -6.69
CA ASP A 34 -2.05 3.15 -8.02
C ASP A 34 -0.52 3.12 -8.25
N ALA A 35 0.13 1.98 -7.97
CA ALA A 35 1.59 1.85 -8.11
C ALA A 35 2.00 1.73 -9.58
N VAL A 36 1.51 0.68 -10.26
CA VAL A 36 1.70 0.44 -11.70
C VAL A 36 0.42 -0.16 -12.23
N MET A 37 -0.23 0.46 -13.21
CA MET A 37 -1.50 -0.05 -13.73
C MET A 37 -1.34 -1.48 -14.27
N PRO A 38 -2.24 -2.43 -13.91
CA PRO A 38 -3.48 -2.29 -13.15
C PRO A 38 -3.36 -2.56 -11.64
N TYR A 39 -2.14 -2.68 -11.11
CA TYR A 39 -1.84 -3.02 -9.72
C TYR A 39 -1.96 -1.82 -8.77
N ARG A 40 -2.67 -2.07 -7.66
CA ARG A 40 -2.87 -1.10 -6.57
C ARG A 40 -2.37 -1.70 -5.27
N VAL A 41 -1.83 -0.86 -4.39
CA VAL A 41 -1.33 -1.23 -3.07
C VAL A 41 -2.08 -0.44 -2.01
N GLU A 42 -2.43 -1.07 -0.89
CA GLU A 42 -3.00 -0.34 0.25
C GLU A 42 -1.93 0.51 0.92
N ILE A 43 -2.28 1.72 1.32
CA ILE A 43 -1.41 2.62 2.09
C ILE A 43 -2.23 3.32 3.17
N ASP A 44 -1.59 3.66 4.28
CA ASP A 44 -2.17 4.50 5.32
C ASP A 44 -1.64 5.94 5.18
N LEU A 45 -2.53 6.90 4.97
CA LEU A 45 -2.18 8.32 4.80
C LEU A 45 -2.75 9.16 5.95
N CYS A 46 -1.89 9.91 6.63
CA CYS A 46 -2.33 10.96 7.54
C CYS A 46 -2.77 12.19 6.74
N ARG A 47 -4.08 12.53 6.77
CA ARG A 47 -4.61 13.69 6.03
C ARG A 47 -4.20 15.06 6.58
N LEU A 48 -3.70 15.10 7.82
CA LEU A 48 -3.28 16.36 8.45
C LEU A 48 -1.81 16.66 8.19
N CYS A 49 -0.97 15.63 8.26
CA CYS A 49 0.48 15.77 8.27
C CYS A 49 1.13 15.27 6.97
N GLY A 50 0.37 14.59 6.11
CA GLY A 50 0.83 14.05 4.83
C GLY A 50 1.67 12.78 4.93
N LEU A 51 1.99 12.31 6.14
CA LEU A 51 2.81 11.12 6.37
C LEU A 51 2.10 9.87 5.82
N ILE A 52 2.85 9.06 5.08
CA ILE A 52 2.43 7.77 4.53
C ILE A 52 3.06 6.66 5.36
N TRP A 53 2.26 5.65 5.66
CA TRP A 53 2.68 4.44 6.35
C TRP A 53 2.32 3.22 5.51
N PHE A 54 3.25 2.27 5.47
CA PHE A 54 3.12 0.99 4.80
C PHE A 54 3.09 -0.10 5.86
N ASP A 55 2.12 -1.01 5.75
CA ASP A 55 2.17 -2.26 6.49
C ASP A 55 3.30 -3.15 5.95
N ARG A 56 3.61 -4.20 6.71
CA ARG A 56 4.62 -5.18 6.32
C ARG A 56 4.32 -5.71 4.91
N ASP A 57 5.36 -5.79 4.08
CA ASP A 57 5.37 -6.28 2.70
C ASP A 57 4.72 -5.33 1.66
N GLU A 58 4.06 -4.23 2.06
CA GLU A 58 3.45 -3.29 1.10
C GLU A 58 4.51 -2.46 0.35
N LEU A 59 5.57 -2.05 1.03
CA LEU A 59 6.65 -1.27 0.41
C LEU A 59 7.44 -2.12 -0.61
N GLU A 60 7.75 -3.37 -0.24
CA GLU A 60 8.46 -4.32 -1.08
C GLU A 60 7.64 -4.69 -2.33
N VAL A 61 6.31 -4.75 -2.22
CA VAL A 61 5.42 -4.92 -3.38
C VAL A 61 5.52 -3.72 -4.33
N ILE A 62 5.55 -2.48 -3.80
CA ILE A 62 5.70 -1.29 -4.64
C ILE A 62 7.05 -1.28 -5.35
N GLU A 63 8.14 -1.56 -4.62
CA GLU A 63 9.49 -1.66 -5.18
C GLU A 63 9.54 -2.72 -6.29
N TYR A 64 9.04 -3.93 -6.02
CA TYR A 64 8.98 -5.00 -7.02
C TYR A 64 8.18 -4.62 -8.27
N LEU A 65 7.01 -3.99 -8.11
CA LEU A 65 6.17 -3.58 -9.24
C LEU A 65 6.80 -2.45 -10.06
N THR A 66 7.44 -1.49 -9.39
CA THR A 66 8.02 -0.30 -10.02
C THR A 66 9.35 -0.62 -10.71
N GLU A 67 10.26 -1.33 -10.03
CA GLU A 67 11.55 -1.72 -10.60
C GLU A 67 11.44 -2.87 -11.59
N GLY A 68 10.54 -3.83 -11.35
CA GLY A 68 10.25 -4.90 -12.31
C GLY A 68 9.70 -4.38 -13.64
N SER A 69 9.02 -3.23 -13.65
CA SER A 69 8.57 -2.56 -14.88
C SER A 69 9.68 -1.80 -15.61
N ALA A 70 10.79 -1.49 -14.94
CA ALA A 70 11.90 -0.73 -15.51
C ALA A 70 12.92 -1.61 -16.28
N LEU A 71 12.79 -2.94 -16.21
CA LEU A 71 13.70 -3.90 -16.85
C LEU A 71 13.19 -4.49 -18.18
N ASP A 72 12.03 -4.05 -18.67
CA ASP A 72 11.46 -4.49 -19.96
C ASP A 72 11.71 -3.50 -21.12
N TYR A 73 12.77 -2.68 -21.05
CA TYR A 73 13.19 -1.75 -22.13
C TYR A 73 14.41 -2.24 -22.90
#